data_AF-A0A921GHS1-F1
#
_entry.id   AF-A0A921GHS1-F1
#
_cell.length_a   1.000
_cell.length_b   1.000
_cell.length_c   1.000
_cell.angle_alpha   90.00
_cell.angle_beta   90.00
_cell.angle_gamma   90.00
#
_symmetry.space_group_name_H-M   'P 1'
#
loop_
_entity.id
_entity.type
_entity.pdbx_description
1 polymer ?
#
loop_
_entity_poly.entity_id
_entity_poly.type
_entity_poly.pdbx_seq_one_letter_code
_entity_poly.pdbx_strand_id
1 'polypeptide(L)'
;MADVRDYMELRGDITLAKRPFNDVDNLVLATLSYLDFTGVVGGPDEPGTRLTDACGELLARSGGDLASRVRSLATIDERFVVAAGGSSRFGDALLRDYVDVRDDERVIQFSAVTADLDNGETYVAFRGTDTTLVGWRENFVLSFAVTQAQRAAADYLARELERAAARGCRVHVGGHSKGG
;
A
#
# COMPACT_ATOMS: atom_id res chain seq x y z
N MET A 1 -19.28 -8.15 14.10
CA MET A 1 -18.55 -9.14 13.27
C MET A 1 -17.12 -8.65 13.23
N ALA A 2 -16.13 -9.50 13.47
CA ALA A 2 -14.75 -9.05 13.58
C ALA A 2 -14.23 -8.56 12.21
N ASP A 3 -13.48 -7.46 12.19
CA ASP A 3 -12.85 -6.92 10.97
C ASP A 3 -11.33 -6.73 11.12
N VAL A 4 -10.68 -6.16 10.09
CA VAL A 4 -9.22 -5.97 10.07
C VAL A 4 -8.72 -5.08 11.21
N ARG A 5 -9.54 -4.15 11.72
CA ARG A 5 -9.20 -3.27 12.84
C ARG A 5 -9.17 -4.06 14.14
N ASP A 6 -10.16 -4.95 14.36
CA ASP A 6 -10.16 -5.83 15.53
C ASP A 6 -8.92 -6.74 15.55
N TYR A 7 -8.47 -7.21 14.37
CA TYR A 7 -7.21 -7.94 14.27
C TYR A 7 -6.02 -7.08 14.68
N MET A 8 -5.92 -5.84 14.20
CA MET A 8 -4.81 -4.96 14.52
C MET A 8 -4.79 -4.58 16.01
N GLU A 9 -5.94 -4.44 16.65
CA GLU A 9 -6.03 -4.22 18.10
C GLU A 9 -5.58 -5.44 18.91
N LEU A 10 -5.83 -6.67 18.42
CA LEU A 10 -5.49 -7.91 19.12
C LEU A 10 -4.11 -8.50 18.80
N ARG A 11 -3.52 -8.11 17.68
CA ARG A 11 -2.28 -8.71 17.13
C ARG A 11 -1.23 -7.70 16.71
N GLY A 12 -1.57 -6.41 16.66
CA GLY A 12 -0.63 -5.34 16.32
C GLY A 12 0.50 -5.19 17.34
N ASP A 13 0.38 -5.77 18.54
CA ASP A 13 1.41 -5.82 19.58
C ASP A 13 2.49 -6.89 19.32
N ILE A 14 2.27 -7.81 18.37
CA ILE A 14 3.18 -8.91 18.08
C ILE A 14 3.93 -8.67 16.77
N THR A 15 5.26 -8.54 16.86
CA THR A 15 6.15 -8.35 15.70
C THR A 15 6.15 -9.53 14.73
N LEU A 16 6.55 -9.31 13.47
CA LEU A 16 6.65 -10.38 12.47
C LEU A 16 7.76 -11.39 12.81
N ALA A 17 8.78 -10.96 13.56
CA ALA A 17 9.80 -11.85 14.10
C ALA A 17 9.24 -12.87 15.12
N LYS A 18 8.21 -12.51 15.89
CA LYS A 18 7.56 -13.41 16.87
C LYS A 18 6.49 -14.30 16.23
N ARG A 19 5.73 -13.75 15.27
CA ARG A 19 4.67 -14.46 14.55
C ARG A 19 4.80 -14.19 13.05
N PRO A 20 5.03 -15.22 12.23
CA PRO A 20 5.19 -15.06 10.79
C PRO A 20 4.03 -14.32 10.13
N PHE A 21 4.32 -13.76 8.96
CA PHE A 21 3.36 -13.13 8.08
C PHE A 21 2.18 -14.07 7.74
N ASN A 22 0.96 -13.52 7.65
CA ASN A 22 -0.26 -14.24 7.33
C ASN A 22 -1.22 -13.44 6.43
N ASP A 23 -2.34 -14.07 6.05
CA ASP A 23 -3.32 -13.49 5.12
C ASP A 23 -3.98 -12.19 5.62
N VAL A 24 -4.11 -12.01 6.94
CA VAL A 24 -4.66 -10.77 7.50
C VAL A 24 -3.62 -9.64 7.44
N ASP A 25 -2.34 -9.96 7.63
CA ASP A 25 -1.26 -8.98 7.42
C ASP A 25 -1.21 -8.53 5.95
N ASN A 26 -1.42 -9.46 5.02
CA ASN A 26 -1.56 -9.16 3.59
C ASN A 26 -2.71 -8.17 3.34
N LEU A 27 -3.86 -8.37 3.97
CA LEU A 27 -4.99 -7.44 3.83
C LEU A 27 -4.66 -6.05 4.41
N VAL A 28 -4.01 -5.97 5.58
CA VAL A 28 -3.60 -4.68 6.17
C VAL A 28 -2.66 -3.93 5.22
N LEU A 29 -1.60 -4.57 4.74
CA LEU A 29 -0.60 -3.94 3.88
C LEU A 29 -1.17 -3.61 2.48
N ALA A 30 -2.01 -4.48 1.91
CA ALA A 30 -2.75 -4.16 0.68
C ALA A 30 -3.66 -2.94 0.88
N THR A 31 -4.28 -2.79 2.05
CA THR A 31 -5.16 -1.65 2.36
C THR A 31 -4.39 -0.33 2.42
N LEU A 32 -3.12 -0.33 2.87
CA LEU A 32 -2.28 0.87 2.88
C LEU A 32 -2.11 1.49 1.48
N SER A 33 -2.13 0.68 0.41
CA SER A 33 -2.00 1.18 -0.97
C SER A 33 -3.09 2.18 -1.37
N TYR A 34 -4.21 2.24 -0.66
CA TYR A 34 -5.29 3.19 -0.91
C TYR A 34 -5.10 4.55 -0.20
N LEU A 35 -4.10 4.69 0.68
CA LEU A 35 -3.77 5.96 1.30
C LEU A 35 -2.94 6.81 0.33
N ASP A 36 -3.28 8.10 0.23
CA ASP A 36 -2.54 9.05 -0.58
C ASP A 36 -1.29 9.54 0.16
N PHE A 37 -0.17 8.85 -0.06
CA PHE A 37 1.13 9.18 0.50
C PHE A 37 1.86 10.32 -0.23
N THR A 38 1.20 11.07 -1.12
CA THR A 38 1.84 12.17 -1.86
C THR A 38 2.45 13.20 -0.91
N GLY A 39 3.77 13.38 -1.05
CA GLY A 39 4.58 14.26 -0.21
C GLY A 39 4.79 13.74 1.23
N VAL A 40 4.52 12.46 1.49
CA VAL A 40 4.71 11.78 2.79
C VAL A 40 5.71 10.63 2.65
N VAL A 41 5.54 9.80 1.62
CA VAL A 41 6.46 8.72 1.27
C VAL A 41 7.18 9.11 -0.02
N GLY A 42 8.50 8.91 -0.01
CA GLY A 42 9.36 9.23 -1.15
C GLY A 42 9.05 8.37 -2.38
N GLY A 43 9.32 8.96 -3.54
CA GLY A 43 9.26 8.27 -4.83
C GLY A 43 10.44 7.32 -5.05
N PRO A 44 10.61 6.82 -6.29
CA PRO A 44 11.75 5.99 -6.65
C PRO A 44 13.10 6.61 -6.28
N ASP A 45 13.96 5.82 -5.64
CA ASP A 45 15.31 6.21 -5.19
C ASP A 45 15.36 7.31 -4.10
N GLU A 46 14.21 7.73 -3.56
CA GLU A 46 14.15 8.61 -2.39
C GLU A 46 14.21 7.81 -1.07
N PRO A 47 14.62 8.44 0.04
CA PRO A 47 14.60 7.79 1.34
C PRO A 47 13.20 7.32 1.72
N GLY A 48 13.12 6.14 2.34
CA GLY A 48 11.86 5.63 2.87
C GLY A 48 11.41 6.36 4.14
N THR A 49 10.11 6.28 4.42
CA THR A 49 9.46 6.85 5.61
C THR A 49 8.89 5.71 6.47
N ARG A 50 9.14 5.73 7.78
CA ARG A 50 8.57 4.73 8.70
C ARG A 50 7.04 4.82 8.69
N LEU A 51 6.34 3.69 8.77
CA LEU A 51 4.88 3.66 8.74
C LEU A 51 4.28 4.51 9.85
N THR A 52 4.83 4.48 11.08
CA THR A 52 4.42 5.36 12.18
C THR A 52 4.46 6.84 11.77
N ASP A 53 5.55 7.28 11.15
CA ASP A 53 5.75 8.67 10.75
C ASP A 53 4.81 9.04 9.58
N ALA A 54 4.67 8.15 8.59
CA ALA A 54 3.78 8.35 7.46
C ALA A 54 2.31 8.46 7.90
N CYS A 55 1.86 7.59 8.81
CA CYS A 55 0.53 7.65 9.41
C CYS A 55 0.33 8.94 10.21
N GLY A 56 1.32 9.34 11.02
CA GLY A 56 1.28 10.60 11.77
C GLY A 56 1.14 11.83 10.87
N GLU A 57 1.91 11.88 9.80
CA GLU A 57 1.87 12.97 8.82
C GLU A 57 0.54 13.00 8.05
N LEU A 58 -0.01 11.83 7.68
CA LEU A 58 -1.33 11.74 7.04
C LEU A 58 -2.44 12.29 7.93
N LEU A 59 -2.44 11.95 9.22
CA LEU A 59 -3.41 12.44 10.19
C LEU A 59 -3.24 13.95 10.44
N ALA A 60 -2.00 14.45 10.51
CA ALA A 60 -1.74 15.88 10.65
C ALA A 60 -2.24 16.66 9.43
N ARG A 61 -2.02 16.13 8.22
CA ARG A 61 -2.44 16.75 6.96
C ARG A 61 -3.92 16.60 6.64
N SER A 62 -4.62 15.64 7.24
CA SER A 62 -6.06 15.44 7.00
C SER A 62 -6.91 16.48 7.73
N GLY A 63 -6.38 17.13 8.78
CA GLY A 63 -7.12 18.15 9.53
C GLY A 63 -8.42 17.63 10.17
N GLY A 64 -8.50 16.33 10.44
CA GLY A 64 -9.70 15.64 10.94
C GLY A 64 -10.65 15.10 9.87
N ASP A 65 -10.29 15.20 8.57
CA ASP A 65 -11.00 14.54 7.48
C ASP A 65 -10.05 13.69 6.61
N LEU A 66 -9.89 12.43 7.02
CA LEU A 66 -9.07 11.46 6.29
C LEU A 66 -9.64 11.12 4.90
N ALA A 67 -10.93 11.36 4.62
CA ALA A 67 -11.52 10.98 3.34
C ALA A 67 -10.80 11.63 2.14
N SER A 68 -10.29 12.85 2.33
CA SER A 68 -9.46 13.56 1.34
C SER A 68 -8.15 12.84 0.98
N ARG A 69 -7.67 11.94 1.84
CA ARG A 69 -6.44 11.14 1.70
C ARG A 69 -6.70 9.68 1.37
N VAL A 70 -7.96 9.27 1.18
CA VAL A 70 -8.30 7.90 0.81
C VAL A 70 -8.70 7.85 -0.66
N ARG A 71 -8.09 6.94 -1.42
CA ARG A 71 -8.32 6.72 -2.84
C ARG A 71 -9.11 5.43 -3.07
N SER A 72 -10.15 5.21 -2.28
CA SER A 72 -10.97 4.00 -2.29
C SER A 72 -12.44 4.31 -2.08
N LEU A 73 -13.32 3.43 -2.57
CA LEU A 73 -14.73 3.41 -2.17
C LEU A 73 -14.94 2.69 -0.83
N ALA A 74 -13.95 1.95 -0.34
CA ALA A 74 -13.99 1.30 0.96
C ALA A 74 -13.65 2.28 2.09
N THR A 75 -14.27 2.10 3.25
CA THR A 75 -14.09 2.95 4.44
C THR A 75 -12.76 2.65 5.13
N ILE A 76 -11.69 3.31 4.67
CA ILE A 76 -10.47 3.48 5.45
C ILE A 76 -10.65 4.73 6.30
N ASP A 77 -10.57 4.58 7.62
CA ASP A 77 -10.81 5.65 8.58
C ASP A 77 -9.56 5.91 9.43
N GLU A 78 -9.64 6.95 10.27
CA GLU A 78 -8.54 7.33 11.16
C GLU A 78 -8.16 6.20 12.11
N ARG A 79 -9.12 5.36 12.52
CA ARG A 79 -8.87 4.25 13.45
C ARG A 79 -7.93 3.23 12.82
N PHE A 80 -8.11 2.91 11.54
CA PHE A 80 -7.18 2.05 10.80
C PHE A 80 -5.77 2.66 10.73
N VAL A 81 -5.66 3.95 10.38
CA VAL A 81 -4.36 4.63 10.23
C VAL A 81 -3.62 4.69 11.57
N VAL A 82 -4.32 5.05 12.65
CA VAL A 82 -3.78 5.07 14.01
C VAL A 82 -3.34 3.68 14.44
N ALA A 83 -4.16 2.65 14.21
CA ALA A 83 -3.82 1.29 14.56
C ALA A 83 -2.61 0.77 13.77
N ALA A 84 -2.48 1.14 12.49
CA ALA A 84 -1.38 0.69 11.62
C ALA A 84 -0.06 1.30 12.07
N GLY A 85 -0.02 2.63 12.14
CA GLY A 85 1.17 3.37 12.54
C GLY A 85 1.58 3.16 14.00
N GLY A 86 0.62 2.92 14.89
CA GLY A 86 0.87 2.66 16.32
C GLY A 86 1.19 1.21 16.67
N SER A 87 1.11 0.28 15.71
CA SER A 87 1.36 -1.13 15.97
C SER A 87 2.85 -1.45 16.08
N SER A 88 3.21 -2.36 16.98
CA SER A 88 4.56 -2.95 16.99
C SER A 88 4.79 -3.86 15.78
N ARG A 89 3.70 -4.37 15.17
CA ARG A 89 3.75 -5.30 14.04
C ARG A 89 4.14 -4.64 12.72
N PHE A 90 3.69 -3.41 12.49
CA PHE A 90 3.92 -2.71 11.21
C PHE A 90 4.50 -1.31 11.36
N GLY A 91 4.42 -0.68 12.54
CA GLY A 91 4.81 0.72 12.73
C GLY A 91 6.25 0.99 12.28
N ASP A 92 7.16 0.05 12.50
CA ASP A 92 8.58 0.15 12.11
C ASP A 92 8.86 -0.19 10.64
N ALA A 93 7.85 -0.62 9.87
CA ALA A 93 8.03 -0.89 8.45
C ALA A 93 8.40 0.40 7.71
N LEU A 94 9.34 0.30 6.77
CA LEU A 94 9.82 1.42 5.98
C LEU A 94 9.08 1.46 4.64
N LEU A 95 8.21 2.46 4.45
CA LEU A 95 7.53 2.72 3.19
C LEU A 95 8.45 3.45 2.22
N ARG A 96 8.53 3.00 0.97
CA ARG A 96 9.35 3.60 -0.08
C ARG A 96 8.78 3.36 -1.47
N ASP A 97 9.37 4.03 -2.46
CA ASP A 97 9.04 3.91 -3.87
C ASP A 97 7.53 4.11 -4.11
N TYR A 98 6.93 5.11 -3.44
CA TYR A 98 5.52 5.42 -3.64
C TYR A 98 5.31 6.01 -5.04
N VAL A 99 4.35 5.45 -5.76
CA VAL A 99 3.96 5.90 -7.10
C VAL A 99 2.45 6.05 -7.14
N ASP A 100 1.99 7.19 -7.67
CA ASP A 100 0.59 7.43 -8.01
C ASP A 100 0.53 8.14 -9.36
N VAL A 101 0.17 7.39 -10.39
CA VAL A 101 0.09 7.84 -11.78
C VAL A 101 -1.36 7.79 -12.22
N ARG A 102 -1.86 8.96 -12.62
CA ARG A 102 -3.14 9.11 -13.29
C ARG A 102 -2.97 9.94 -14.54
N ASP A 103 -3.47 9.42 -15.66
CA ASP A 103 -3.52 10.15 -16.91
C ASP A 103 -4.74 9.73 -17.73
N ASP A 104 -5.63 10.69 -17.97
CA ASP A 104 -6.91 10.50 -18.62
C ASP A 104 -6.75 10.25 -20.15
N GLU A 105 -5.73 10.84 -20.79
CA GLU A 105 -5.45 10.66 -22.22
C GLU A 105 -4.86 9.28 -22.49
N ARG A 106 -3.92 8.87 -21.64
CA ARG A 106 -3.26 7.56 -21.70
C ARG A 106 -4.12 6.43 -21.10
N VAL A 107 -5.21 6.77 -20.41
CA VAL A 107 -6.14 5.83 -19.76
C VAL A 107 -5.40 4.92 -18.77
N ILE A 108 -4.62 5.54 -17.91
CA ILE A 108 -3.86 4.83 -16.88
C ILE A 108 -4.26 5.33 -15.49
N GLN A 109 -4.57 4.38 -14.61
CA GLN A 109 -4.62 4.57 -13.18
C GLN A 109 -3.75 3.49 -12.53
N PHE A 110 -2.58 3.89 -12.04
CA PHE A 110 -1.61 3.01 -11.42
C PHE A 110 -1.11 3.61 -10.12
N SER A 111 -1.11 2.83 -9.04
CA SER A 111 -0.43 3.22 -7.81
C SER A 111 0.13 2.02 -7.08
N ALA A 112 1.30 2.20 -6.50
CA ALA A 112 2.03 1.18 -5.77
C ALA A 112 2.85 1.81 -4.64
N VAL A 113 3.10 1.02 -3.60
CA VAL A 113 4.03 1.36 -2.51
C VAL A 113 4.73 0.08 -2.06
N THR A 114 6.01 0.21 -1.71
CA THR A 114 6.78 -0.89 -1.14
C THR A 114 7.01 -0.66 0.34
N ALA A 115 6.83 -1.70 1.16
CA ALA A 115 7.11 -1.69 2.59
C ALA A 115 8.21 -2.70 2.91
N ASP A 116 9.35 -2.24 3.41
CA ASP A 116 10.36 -3.13 4.01
C ASP A 116 9.98 -3.41 5.47
N LEU A 117 9.77 -4.68 5.81
CA LEU A 117 9.25 -5.13 7.09
C LEU A 117 10.37 -5.34 8.13
N ASP A 118 10.02 -5.31 9.41
CA ASP A 118 10.95 -5.45 10.54
C ASP A 118 11.69 -6.80 10.59
N ASN A 119 11.10 -7.85 10.01
CA ASN A 119 11.69 -9.18 9.86
C ASN A 119 12.66 -9.30 8.67
N GLY A 120 12.90 -8.21 7.93
CA GLY A 120 13.80 -8.16 6.78
C GLY A 120 13.16 -8.59 5.45
N GLU A 121 11.88 -8.93 5.44
CA GLU A 121 11.11 -9.21 4.22
C GLU A 121 10.60 -7.91 3.57
N THR A 122 10.21 -7.98 2.31
CA THR A 122 9.66 -6.83 1.56
C THR A 122 8.22 -7.15 1.14
N TYR A 123 7.33 -6.16 1.21
CA TYR A 123 5.96 -6.25 0.73
C TYR A 123 5.71 -5.21 -0.35
N VAL A 124 5.21 -5.63 -1.52
CA VAL A 124 4.81 -4.74 -2.61
C VAL A 124 3.29 -4.68 -2.67
N ALA A 125 2.75 -3.48 -2.46
CA ALA A 125 1.31 -3.23 -2.42
C ALA A 125 0.85 -2.49 -3.69
N PHE A 126 -0.10 -3.06 -4.43
CA PHE A 126 -0.74 -2.40 -5.57
C PHE A 126 -2.15 -1.92 -5.22
N ARG A 127 -2.44 -0.66 -5.54
CA ARG A 127 -3.77 -0.08 -5.34
C ARG A 127 -4.75 -0.61 -6.38
N GLY A 128 -5.95 -0.96 -5.91
CA GLY A 128 -7.08 -1.23 -6.79
C GLY A 128 -7.64 0.03 -7.44
N THR A 129 -8.89 -0.06 -7.91
CA THR A 129 -9.60 1.06 -8.52
C THR A 129 -9.83 2.17 -7.50
N ASP A 130 -9.52 3.40 -7.88
CA ASP A 130 -9.95 4.59 -7.15
C ASP A 130 -11.37 5.01 -7.55
N THR A 131 -11.80 6.21 -7.15
CA THR A 131 -13.14 6.73 -7.44
C THR A 131 -13.26 7.39 -8.82
N THR A 132 -12.23 7.29 -9.67
CA THR A 132 -12.15 8.04 -10.93
C THR A 132 -12.76 7.28 -12.12
N LEU A 133 -13.32 8.02 -13.08
CA LEU A 133 -13.84 7.42 -14.32
C LEU A 133 -12.74 6.72 -15.13
N VAL A 134 -11.49 7.18 -15.06
CA VAL A 134 -10.35 6.54 -15.71
C VAL A 134 -10.07 5.18 -15.12
N GLY A 135 -10.07 5.05 -13.79
CA GLY A 135 -9.94 3.77 -13.11
C GLY A 135 -11.01 2.78 -13.55
N TRP A 136 -12.28 3.22 -13.59
CA TRP A 136 -13.38 2.38 -14.09
C TRP A 136 -13.26 2.03 -15.57
N ARG A 137 -12.83 2.97 -16.42
CA ARG A 137 -12.59 2.70 -17.85
C ARG A 137 -11.52 1.65 -18.03
N GLU A 138 -10.41 1.75 -17.30
CA GLU A 138 -9.33 0.77 -17.35
C GLU A 138 -9.79 -0.61 -16.87
N ASN A 139 -10.65 -0.69 -15.86
CA ASN A 139 -11.24 -1.97 -15.42
C ASN A 139 -11.96 -2.72 -16.53
N PHE A 140 -12.69 -2.02 -17.40
CA PHE A 140 -13.33 -2.67 -18.54
C PHE A 140 -12.31 -3.17 -19.56
N VAL A 141 -11.22 -2.41 -19.78
CA VAL A 141 -10.15 -2.79 -20.71
C VAL A 141 -9.41 -4.05 -20.24
N LEU A 142 -9.23 -4.23 -18.92
CA LEU A 142 -8.60 -5.45 -18.35
C LEU A 142 -9.26 -6.75 -18.84
N SER A 143 -10.55 -6.73 -19.18
CA SER A 143 -11.27 -7.93 -19.63
C SER A 143 -10.85 -8.42 -21.03
N PHE A 144 -10.21 -7.56 -21.85
CA PHE A 144 -9.90 -7.89 -23.24
C PHE A 144 -8.52 -7.43 -23.73
N ALA A 145 -7.74 -6.70 -22.92
CA ALA A 145 -6.39 -6.26 -23.29
C ALA A 145 -5.48 -6.04 -22.08
N VAL A 146 -4.17 -6.15 -22.31
CA VAL A 146 -3.15 -5.76 -21.32
C VAL A 146 -3.14 -4.24 -21.18
N THR A 147 -3.46 -3.72 -19.99
CA THR A 147 -3.55 -2.28 -19.76
C THR A 147 -2.19 -1.64 -19.51
N GLN A 148 -2.14 -0.30 -19.54
CA GLN A 148 -0.92 0.42 -19.17
C GLN A 148 -0.59 0.26 -17.68
N ALA A 149 -1.59 0.20 -16.79
CA ALA A 149 -1.34 -0.09 -15.37
C ALA A 149 -0.75 -1.48 -15.15
N GLN A 150 -1.15 -2.51 -15.92
CA GLN A 150 -0.53 -3.84 -15.82
C GLN A 150 0.94 -3.84 -16.24
N ARG A 151 1.28 -3.07 -17.28
CA ARG A 151 2.69 -2.89 -17.69
C ARG A 151 3.49 -2.15 -16.63
N ALA A 152 2.95 -1.05 -16.11
CA ALA A 152 3.58 -0.29 -15.04
C ALA A 152 3.76 -1.12 -13.75
N ALA A 153 2.78 -1.97 -13.41
CA ALA A 153 2.87 -2.90 -12.28
C ALA A 153 3.96 -3.96 -12.48
N ALA A 154 4.07 -4.53 -13.68
CA ALA A 154 5.13 -5.48 -14.02
C ALA A 154 6.51 -4.83 -13.93
N ASP A 155 6.68 -3.62 -14.48
CA ASP A 155 7.95 -2.89 -14.41
C ASP A 155 8.31 -2.51 -12.96
N TYR A 156 7.31 -2.11 -12.17
CA TYR A 156 7.49 -1.82 -10.74
C TYR A 156 7.95 -3.08 -9.99
N LEU A 157 7.22 -4.18 -10.14
CA LEU A 157 7.53 -5.43 -9.45
C LEU A 157 8.90 -5.98 -9.87
N ALA A 158 9.27 -5.89 -11.14
CA ALA A 158 10.58 -6.34 -11.61
C ALA A 158 11.72 -5.63 -10.88
N ARG A 159 11.65 -4.30 -10.73
CA ARG A 159 12.64 -3.52 -9.98
C ARG A 159 12.70 -3.93 -8.51
N GLU A 160 11.55 -4.15 -7.87
CA GLU A 160 11.50 -4.56 -6.47
C GLU A 160 12.06 -5.98 -6.26
N LEU A 161 11.78 -6.90 -7.17
CA LEU A 161 12.34 -8.25 -7.14
C LEU A 161 13.87 -8.23 -7.34
N GLU A 162 14.40 -7.38 -8.22
CA GLU A 162 15.85 -7.19 -8.39
C GLU A 162 16.51 -6.65 -7.12
N ARG A 163 15.94 -5.62 -6.50
CA ARG A 163 16.42 -5.07 -5.21
C ARG A 163 16.39 -6.12 -4.10
N ALA A 164 15.30 -6.89 -4.01
CA ALA A 164 15.16 -7.94 -3.02
C ALA A 164 16.12 -9.11 -3.24
N ALA A 165 16.36 -9.50 -4.49
CA ALA A 165 17.33 -10.53 -4.85
C ALA A 165 18.76 -10.11 -4.44
N ALA A 166 19.13 -8.83 -4.64
CA ALA A 166 20.42 -8.30 -4.21
C ALA A 166 20.60 -8.32 -2.67
N ARG A 167 19.50 -8.19 -1.91
CA ARG A 167 19.47 -8.28 -0.44
C ARG A 167 19.32 -9.71 0.08
N GLY A 168 18.95 -10.66 -0.77
CA GLY A 168 18.61 -12.03 -0.38
C GLY A 168 17.35 -12.13 0.49
N CYS A 169 16.38 -11.22 0.35
CA CYS A 169 15.15 -11.22 1.14
C CYS A 169 13.93 -11.78 0.38
N ARG A 170 12.93 -12.24 1.14
CA ARG A 170 11.64 -12.69 0.59
C ARG A 170 10.79 -11.47 0.22
N VAL A 171 10.08 -11.58 -0.90
CA VAL A 171 9.08 -10.60 -1.33
C VAL A 171 7.68 -11.19 -1.23
N HIS A 172 6.80 -10.47 -0.56
CA HIS A 172 5.35 -10.66 -0.61
C HIS A 172 4.78 -9.64 -1.59
N VAL A 173 3.80 -10.05 -2.38
CA VAL A 173 3.12 -9.18 -3.34
C VAL A 173 1.63 -9.28 -3.07
N GLY A 174 0.97 -8.13 -2.99
CA GLY A 174 -0.46 -8.12 -2.80
C GLY A 174 -1.11 -6.81 -3.21
N GLY A 175 -2.43 -6.82 -3.13
CA GLY A 175 -3.31 -5.75 -3.52
C GLY A 175 -4.74 -6.19 -3.32
N HIS A 176 -5.67 -5.26 -3.48
CA HIS A 176 -7.10 -5.52 -3.32
C HIS A 176 -7.87 -5.09 -4.57
N SER A 177 -8.94 -5.84 -4.88
CA SER A 177 -9.74 -5.64 -6.10
C SER A 177 -8.85 -5.70 -7.34
N LYS A 178 -8.86 -4.67 -8.21
CA LYS A 178 -7.99 -4.57 -9.39
C LYS A 178 -6.49 -4.77 -9.09
N GLY A 179 -6.04 -4.41 -7.89
CA GLY A 179 -4.63 -4.46 -7.51
C GLY A 179 -4.13 -5.85 -7.10
N GLY A 180 -5.03 -6.81 -6.85
CA GLY A 180 -4.68 -8.20 -6.56
C GLY A 180 -4.71 -9.05 -7.83
#